data_AF-A0A7Z6SQ11-F1
#
_entry.id   AF-A0A7Z6SQ11-F1
#
_cell.length_a   1.000
_cell.length_b   1.000
_cell.length_c   1.000
_cell.angle_alpha   90.00
_cell.angle_beta   90.00
_cell.angle_gamma   90.00
#
_symmetry.space_group_name_H-M   'P 1'
#
loop_
_entity.id
_entity.type
_entity.pdbx_description
1 polymer ?
#
loop_
_entity_poly.entity_id
_entity_poly.type
_entity_poly.pdbx_seq_one_letter_code
_entity_poly.pdbx_strand_id
1 'polypeptide(L)'
;TPNTPKKIGFNPSASYGSAKRWPASYYAKAATALLEKGHEIYFFGAKEDAIVSEEILKLIKGLLKNPLLSRNAYNLCGKTSIEELIQRIAILDLFITNDSGPMHVAASTQTPL
;
A
#
# COMPACT_ATOMS: atom_id res chain seq x y z
N THR A 1 -16.39 19.45 -0.51
CA THR A 1 -17.28 18.31 -0.17
C THR A 1 -16.60 17.48 0.91
N PRO A 2 -17.33 16.72 1.74
CA PRO A 2 -16.68 15.76 2.64
C PRO A 2 -15.76 14.89 1.78
N ASN A 3 -14.51 14.74 2.18
CA ASN A 3 -13.48 14.15 1.33
C ASN A 3 -13.90 12.71 0.98
N THR A 4 -14.23 12.43 -0.28
CA THR A 4 -14.62 11.08 -0.73
C THR A 4 -13.47 10.12 -0.40
N PRO A 5 -13.74 8.94 0.21
CA PRO A 5 -12.72 7.94 0.46
C PRO A 5 -11.99 7.59 -0.84
N LYS A 6 -10.66 7.61 -0.77
CA LYS A 6 -9.77 7.29 -1.89
C LYS A 6 -9.11 5.95 -1.65
N LYS A 7 -8.82 5.21 -2.71
CA LYS A 7 -8.11 3.94 -2.67
C LYS A 7 -6.65 4.18 -2.98
N ILE A 8 -5.79 3.92 -1.99
CA ILE A 8 -4.37 4.21 -2.10
C ILE A 8 -3.62 2.89 -1.96
N GLY A 9 -2.84 2.55 -2.98
CA GLY A 9 -2.03 1.34 -2.96
C GLY A 9 -0.61 1.63 -2.49
N PHE A 10 -0.04 0.65 -1.82
CA PHE A 10 1.35 0.64 -1.39
C PHE A 10 2.01 -0.63 -1.88
N ASN A 11 3.25 -0.52 -2.35
CA ASN A 11 4.09 -1.67 -2.64
C ASN A 11 5.45 -1.49 -1.92
N PRO A 12 5.58 -2.00 -0.69
CA PRO A 12 6.80 -1.88 0.11
C PRO A 12 7.92 -2.84 -0.36
N SER A 13 7.65 -3.67 -1.36
CA SER A 13 8.59 -4.64 -1.92
C SER A 13 9.73 -3.97 -2.69
N ALA A 14 10.87 -4.65 -2.74
CA ALA A 14 11.95 -4.34 -3.67
C ALA A 14 12.67 -5.63 -4.07
N SER A 15 12.88 -5.83 -5.37
CA SER A 15 13.51 -7.02 -5.95
C SER A 15 15.01 -7.14 -5.66
N TYR A 16 15.67 -6.03 -5.29
CA TYR A 16 17.12 -5.96 -5.06
C TYR A 16 17.50 -5.89 -3.57
N GLY A 17 16.67 -6.48 -2.70
CA GLY A 17 16.92 -6.51 -1.25
C GLY A 17 16.47 -5.24 -0.51
N SER A 18 16.76 -5.19 0.79
CA SER A 18 16.28 -4.15 1.72
C SER A 18 16.84 -2.76 1.45
N ALA A 19 17.99 -2.64 0.76
CA ALA A 19 18.64 -1.36 0.50
C ALA A 19 17.81 -0.40 -0.38
N LYS A 20 16.92 -0.93 -1.22
CA LYS A 20 16.00 -0.13 -2.06
C LYS A 20 14.60 0.04 -1.46
N ARG A 21 14.40 -0.36 -0.20
CA ARG A 21 13.09 -0.25 0.47
C ARG A 21 13.10 0.94 1.39
N TRP A 22 12.02 1.71 1.35
CA TRP A 22 11.76 2.64 2.44
C TRP A 22 11.58 1.86 3.75
N PRO A 23 12.04 2.39 4.91
CA PRO A 23 11.79 1.77 6.20
C PRO A 23 10.30 1.51 6.44
N ALA A 24 9.95 0.37 7.05
CA ALA A 24 8.56 0.02 7.35
C ALA A 24 7.84 1.11 8.16
N SER A 25 8.56 1.78 9.07
CA SER A 25 8.04 2.90 9.86
C SER A 25 7.64 4.12 9.03
N TYR A 26 8.27 4.36 7.87
CA TYR A 26 7.93 5.47 7.01
C TYR A 26 6.66 5.18 6.21
N TYR A 27 6.54 3.95 5.69
CA TYR A 27 5.28 3.46 5.13
C TYR A 27 4.13 3.53 6.14
N ALA A 28 4.37 3.09 7.38
CA ALA A 28 3.37 3.14 8.44
C ALA A 28 2.92 4.58 8.72
N LYS A 29 3.84 5.54 8.84
CA LYS A 29 3.50 6.96 9.03
C LYS A 29 2.67 7.53 7.88
N ALA A 30 3.05 7.25 6.64
CA ALA A 30 2.33 7.71 5.46
C ALA A 30 0.91 7.11 5.39
N ALA A 31 0.79 5.79 5.56
CA ALA A 31 -0.48 5.09 5.58
C ALA A 31 -1.38 5.57 6.73
N THR A 32 -0.84 5.75 7.94
CA THR A 32 -1.59 6.31 9.08
C THR A 32 -2.15 7.68 8.76
N ALA A 33 -1.36 8.59 8.18
CA ALA A 33 -1.83 9.93 7.84
C ALA A 33 -2.97 9.93 6.80
N LEU A 34 -2.98 8.94 5.89
CA LEU A 34 -4.03 8.76 4.90
C LEU A 34 -5.29 8.10 5.49
N LEU A 35 -5.11 7.12 6.37
CA LEU A 35 -6.21 6.51 7.13
C LEU A 35 -6.93 7.52 8.02
N GLU A 36 -6.19 8.43 8.69
CA GLU A 36 -6.78 9.52 9.50
C GLU A 36 -7.60 10.50 8.66
N LYS A 37 -7.36 10.56 7.34
CA LYS A 37 -8.17 11.33 6.39
C LYS A 37 -9.37 10.56 5.84
N GLY A 38 -9.60 9.33 6.28
CA GLY A 38 -10.71 8.47 5.86
C GLY A 38 -10.48 7.72 4.55
N HIS A 39 -9.22 7.56 4.11
CA HIS A 39 -8.88 6.81 2.91
C HIS A 39 -8.71 5.30 3.19
N GLU A 40 -8.72 4.51 2.14
CA GLU A 40 -8.47 3.06 2.17
C GLU A 40 -7.06 2.76 1.68
N ILE A 41 -6.38 1.82 2.35
CA ILE A 41 -4.99 1.46 2.08
C ILE A 41 -4.90 0.00 1.64
N TYR A 42 -4.20 -0.26 0.54
CA TYR A 42 -4.03 -1.59 -0.03
C TYR A 42 -2.54 -1.91 -0.22
N PHE A 43 -2.02 -2.90 0.48
CA PHE A 43 -0.65 -3.35 0.32
C PHE A 43 -0.56 -4.48 -0.71
N PHE A 44 0.27 -4.29 -1.73
CA PHE A 44 0.56 -5.25 -2.79
C PHE A 44 1.99 -5.77 -2.67
N GLY A 45 2.26 -6.94 -3.25
CA GLY A 45 3.57 -7.57 -3.23
C GLY A 45 3.48 -9.08 -3.48
N ALA A 46 4.62 -9.74 -3.56
CA ALA A 46 4.69 -11.19 -3.62
C ALA A 46 4.32 -11.82 -2.27
N LYS A 47 4.22 -13.15 -2.21
CA LYS A 47 3.86 -13.87 -0.98
C LYS A 47 4.88 -13.62 0.14
N GLU A 48 6.15 -13.52 -0.24
CA GLU A 48 7.29 -13.30 0.67
C GLU A 48 7.26 -11.89 1.28
N ASP A 49 6.61 -10.93 0.61
CA ASP A 49 6.49 -9.56 1.08
C ASP A 49 5.38 -9.36 2.12
N ALA A 50 4.52 -10.37 2.32
CA ALA A 50 3.43 -10.30 3.28
C ALA A 50 3.92 -9.99 4.70
N ILE A 51 5.09 -10.49 5.09
CA ILE A 51 5.69 -10.24 6.41
C ILE A 51 6.02 -8.75 6.63
N VAL A 52 6.49 -8.06 5.59
CA VAL A 52 6.80 -6.63 5.64
C VAL A 52 5.51 -5.82 5.76
N SER A 53 4.50 -6.16 4.95
CA SER A 53 3.18 -5.52 5.04
C SER A 53 2.50 -5.74 6.40
N GLU A 54 2.68 -6.92 7.01
CA GLU A 54 2.20 -7.18 8.37
C GLU A 54 2.92 -6.37 9.44
N GLU A 55 4.25 -6.19 9.32
CA GLU A 55 5.01 -5.28 10.18
C GLU A 55 4.48 -3.85 10.08
N ILE A 56 4.28 -3.35 8.87
CA ILE A 56 3.72 -2.02 8.61
C ILE A 56 2.32 -1.90 9.25
N LEU A 57 1.45 -2.90 9.09
CA LEU A 57 0.12 -2.90 9.70
C LEU A 57 0.15 -2.90 11.23
N LYS A 58 1.12 -3.59 11.85
CA LYS A 58 1.31 -3.54 13.32
C LYS A 58 1.73 -2.13 13.76
N LEU A 59 2.64 -1.50 13.04
CA LEU A 59 3.07 -0.12 13.32
C LEU A 59 1.92 0.87 13.16
N ILE A 60 1.13 0.75 12.09
CA ILE A 60 -0.07 1.59 11.85
C ILE A 60 -1.02 1.55 13.05
N LYS A 61 -1.31 0.35 13.58
CA LYS A 61 -2.19 0.19 14.75
C LYS A 61 -1.70 0.96 15.97
N GLY A 62 -0.39 1.03 16.19
CA GLY A 62 0.21 1.79 17.29
C GLY A 62 0.26 3.31 17.06
N LEU A 63 0.15 3.77 15.81
CA LEU A 63 0.23 5.18 15.44
C LEU A 63 -1.14 5.87 15.30
N LEU A 64 -2.21 5.11 15.05
CA LEU A 64 -3.55 5.66 14.82
C LEU A 64 -4.17 6.25 16.10
N LYS A 65 -4.76 7.45 16.00
CA LYS A 65 -5.59 8.03 17.07
C LYS A 65 -6.89 7.24 17.30
N ASN A 66 -7.46 6.69 16.23
CA ASN A 66 -8.63 5.81 16.28
C ASN A 66 -8.25 4.42 15.73
N PRO A 67 -8.09 3.40 16.59
CA PRO A 67 -7.73 2.05 16.17
C PRO A 67 -8.70 1.40 15.17
N LEU A 68 -9.98 1.81 15.14
CA LEU A 68 -10.97 1.26 14.21
C LEU A 68 -10.62 1.57 12.75
N LEU A 69 -9.86 2.64 12.49
CA LEU A 69 -9.41 3.00 11.14
C LEU A 69 -8.46 1.95 10.54
N SER A 70 -7.80 1.13 11.36
CA SER A 70 -6.94 0.05 10.83
C SER A 70 -7.71 -0.99 10.03
N ARG A 71 -9.05 -1.03 10.12
CA ARG A 71 -9.92 -1.92 9.33
C ARG A 71 -9.96 -1.53 7.84
N ASN A 72 -9.55 -0.32 7.50
CA ASN A 72 -9.46 0.18 6.12
C ASN A 72 -8.06 -0.04 5.51
N ALA A 73 -7.22 -0.87 6.13
CA ALA A 73 -5.91 -1.23 5.62
C ALA A 73 -5.85 -2.74 5.33
N TYR A 74 -5.57 -3.09 4.08
CA TYR A 74 -5.67 -4.45 3.56
C TYR A 74 -4.32 -4.97 3.09
N ASN A 75 -3.90 -6.14 3.57
CA ASN A 75 -2.74 -6.84 3.04
C ASN A 75 -3.17 -7.80 1.92
N LEU A 76 -2.84 -7.47 0.68
CA LEU A 76 -3.09 -8.25 -0.53
C LEU A 76 -1.82 -8.94 -1.07
N CYS A 77 -0.69 -8.87 -0.36
CA CYS A 77 0.56 -9.52 -0.77
C CYS A 77 0.36 -11.03 -0.96
N GLY A 78 0.70 -11.54 -2.14
CA GLY A 78 0.51 -12.95 -2.52
C GLY A 78 -0.95 -13.41 -2.62
N LYS A 79 -1.93 -12.48 -2.64
CA LYS A 79 -3.38 -12.77 -2.73
C LYS A 79 -4.01 -12.31 -4.04
N THR A 80 -3.19 -11.97 -5.02
CA THR A 80 -3.65 -11.52 -6.34
C THR A 80 -2.94 -12.33 -7.42
N SER A 81 -3.67 -12.71 -8.47
CA SER A 81 -3.04 -13.05 -9.74
C SER A 81 -2.39 -11.79 -10.37
N ILE A 82 -1.60 -11.97 -11.44
CA ILE A 82 -1.05 -10.82 -12.19
C ILE A 82 -2.18 -9.97 -12.79
N GLU A 83 -3.21 -10.62 -13.34
CA GLU A 83 -4.38 -9.95 -13.92
C GLU A 83 -5.14 -9.14 -12.86
N GLU A 84 -5.37 -9.73 -11.69
CA GLU A 84 -6.02 -9.06 -10.56
C GLU A 84 -5.18 -7.90 -10.03
N LEU A 85 -3.85 -8.05 -10.00
CA LEU A 85 -2.93 -6.98 -9.60
C LEU A 85 -3.08 -5.78 -10.53
N ILE A 86 -3.08 -6.01 -11.85
CA ILE A 86 -3.26 -4.94 -12.86
C ILE A 86 -4.60 -4.25 -12.67
N GLN A 87 -5.69 -5.01 -12.58
CA GLN A 87 -7.04 -4.46 -12.40
C GLN A 87 -7.16 -3.63 -11.12
N ARG A 88 -6.55 -4.10 -10.02
CA ARG A 88 -6.58 -3.38 -8.74
C ARG A 88 -5.75 -2.11 -8.79
N ILE A 89 -4.57 -2.12 -9.41
CA ILE A 89 -3.73 -0.92 -9.56
C ILE A 89 -4.44 0.12 -10.43
N ALA A 90 -5.10 -0.30 -11.51
CA ALA A 90 -5.78 0.59 -12.46
C ALA A 90 -6.92 1.42 -11.85
N ILE A 91 -7.48 1.00 -10.72
CA ILE A 91 -8.59 1.69 -10.04
C ILE A 91 -8.16 2.47 -8.79
N LEU A 92 -6.86 2.57 -8.51
CA LEU A 92 -6.34 3.35 -7.39
C LEU A 92 -6.31 4.84 -7.73
N ASP A 93 -6.52 5.67 -6.71
CA ASP A 93 -6.34 7.12 -6.79
C ASP A 93 -4.86 7.54 -6.69
N LEU A 94 -4.02 6.69 -6.10
CA LEU A 94 -2.59 6.89 -5.91
C LEU A 94 -1.90 5.54 -5.62
N PHE A 95 -0.69 5.34 -6.13
CA PHE A 95 0.11 4.15 -5.88
C PHE A 95 1.54 4.49 -5.43
N ILE A 96 1.83 4.28 -4.14
CA ILE A 96 3.13 4.57 -3.54
C ILE A 96 3.98 3.29 -3.57
N THR A 97 5.04 3.29 -4.37
CA THR A 97 5.85 2.09 -4.63
C THR A 97 7.34 2.40 -4.71
N ASN A 98 8.18 1.41 -4.42
CA ASN A 98 9.59 1.45 -4.82
C ASN A 98 9.73 1.20 -6.34
N ASP A 99 10.92 1.44 -6.88
CA ASP A 99 11.32 1.07 -8.24
C ASP A 99 11.30 -0.46 -8.41
N SER A 100 10.19 -0.97 -8.94
CA SER A 100 9.87 -2.39 -9.07
C SER A 100 8.77 -2.63 -10.11
N GLY A 101 8.55 -3.90 -10.50
CA GLY A 101 7.56 -4.29 -11.51
C GLY A 101 6.18 -3.60 -11.38
N PRO A 102 5.54 -3.60 -10.19
CA PRO A 102 4.25 -2.94 -10.00
C PRO A 102 4.24 -1.43 -10.31
N MET A 103 5.37 -0.73 -10.20
CA MET A 103 5.48 0.69 -10.60
C MET A 103 5.20 0.86 -12.09
N HIS A 104 5.75 -0.01 -12.94
CA HIS A 104 5.50 0.05 -14.38
C HIS A 104 4.05 -0.27 -14.73
N VAL A 105 3.38 -1.13 -13.95
CA VAL A 105 1.95 -1.41 -14.11
C VAL A 105 1.15 -0.13 -13.87
N ALA A 106 1.38 0.56 -12.74
CA ALA A 106 0.71 1.81 -12.41
C ALA A 106 0.94 2.90 -13.47
N ALA A 107 2.17 3.05 -13.96
CA ALA A 107 2.47 3.98 -15.05
C ALA A 107 1.68 3.64 -16.33
N SER A 108 1.55 2.35 -16.65
CA SER A 108 0.84 1.88 -17.86
C SER A 108 -0.68 2.04 -17.74
N THR A 109 -1.24 1.90 -16.53
CA THR A 109 -2.66 2.10 -16.26
C THR A 109 -3.01 3.56 -15.97
N GLN A 110 -2.04 4.48 -16.09
CA GLN A 110 -2.20 5.91 -15.77
C GLN A 110 -2.65 6.17 -14.32
N THR A 111 -2.30 5.25 -13.43
CA THR A 111 -2.50 5.41 -11.99
C THR A 111 -1.44 6.40 -11.48
N PRO A 112 -1.82 7.46 -10.75
CA PRO A 112 -0.85 8.38 -10.15
C PRO A 112 0.16 7.65 -9.27
N LEU A 113 1.44 8.02 -9.37
CA LEU A 113 2.59 7.48 -8.63
C LEU A 113 3.12 8.49 -7.60
#